data_AF-A0A521T565-F1
#
_entry.id   AF-A0A521T565-F1
#
_cell.length_a   1.000
_cell.length_b   1.000
_cell.length_c   1.000
_cell.angle_alpha   90.00
_cell.angle_beta   90.00
_cell.angle_gamma   90.00
#
_symmetry.space_group_name_H-M   'P 1'
#
loop_
_entity.id
_entity.type
_entity.pdbx_description
1 polymer ?
#
loop_
_entity_poly.entity_id
_entity_poly.type
_entity_poly.pdbx_seq_one_letter_code
_entity_poly.pdbx_strand_id
1 'polypeptide(L)'
;MRRLLLALTLLSTSLTAAPQTDAVAQTLAAIQSAMIAHRVPDFRLLLSPAIDEGDRLAFELTLFGDDVTNAAVRERDRENLPGGSRVLVEILVDRAGSGEIATWQVNFTSGPQPKIASLKQISSISGLRRLELDTTTAFTINNFTFSATDFRLSMSSGIALVGRTEEGITAIALRGKGRVEFSPFDPIERHQMVRFNNRESLEDSVDAAFIRLNPAEYGTRIAEGSLKPVEAKPADIKNAMALFNQWANRSYNLALGDLSPERWSLLPAFGDALADFHTEKRSWLSYARSGGQLEDVSLFNRLERKNISVYASPAKLATRGRFYS
;
A
#
# COMPACT_ATOMS: atom_id res chain seq x y z
N MET A 1 65.07 28.92 -49.82
CA MET A 1 63.83 29.69 -50.10
C MET A 1 62.65 28.95 -49.46
N ARG A 2 62.19 29.42 -48.28
CA ARG A 2 61.02 28.90 -47.56
C ARG A 2 59.77 29.61 -48.08
N ARG A 3 58.73 28.86 -48.50
CA ARG A 3 57.41 29.41 -48.83
C ARG A 3 56.47 29.20 -47.63
N LEU A 4 55.89 30.32 -47.18
CA LEU A 4 54.79 30.45 -46.24
C LEU A 4 53.49 29.90 -46.87
N LEU A 5 52.65 29.21 -46.10
CA LEU A 5 51.25 28.99 -46.46
C LEU A 5 50.37 29.30 -45.24
N LEU A 6 49.48 30.27 -45.47
CA LEU A 6 48.44 30.79 -44.57
C LEU A 6 47.40 29.69 -44.28
N ALA A 7 47.03 29.49 -43.01
CA ALA A 7 45.87 28.69 -42.63
C ALA A 7 44.72 29.63 -42.25
N LEU A 8 43.60 29.50 -42.96
CA LEU A 8 42.35 30.23 -42.76
C LEU A 8 41.47 29.44 -41.79
N THR A 9 41.25 29.94 -40.57
CA THR A 9 40.37 29.34 -39.57
C THR A 9 38.93 29.84 -39.74
N LEU A 10 38.03 28.95 -40.17
CA LEU A 10 36.58 29.18 -40.16
C LEU A 10 36.04 28.82 -38.77
N LEU A 11 35.60 29.84 -38.01
CA LEU A 11 34.80 29.62 -36.80
C LEU A 11 33.41 29.11 -37.21
N SER A 12 33.10 27.88 -36.81
CA SER A 12 31.74 27.34 -36.89
C SER A 12 31.02 27.69 -35.60
N THR A 13 30.05 28.59 -35.67
CA THR A 13 29.10 28.85 -34.59
C THR A 13 28.10 27.70 -34.51
N SER A 14 28.30 26.80 -33.56
CA SER A 14 27.32 25.77 -33.22
C SER A 14 26.09 26.45 -32.60
N LEU A 15 25.00 26.57 -33.36
CA LEU A 15 23.67 26.88 -32.83
C LEU A 15 23.25 25.71 -31.92
N THR A 16 23.17 25.97 -30.62
CA THR A 16 22.53 25.08 -29.65
C THR A 16 21.04 25.00 -29.98
N ALA A 17 20.59 23.83 -30.48
CA ALA A 17 19.18 23.54 -30.66
C ALA A 17 18.47 23.60 -29.29
N ALA A 18 17.33 24.29 -29.23
CA ALA A 18 16.44 24.27 -28.08
C ALA A 18 16.02 22.82 -27.76
N PRO A 19 15.77 22.47 -26.49
CA PRO A 19 15.36 21.11 -26.12
C PRO A 19 14.08 20.75 -26.87
N GLN A 20 14.19 19.80 -27.80
CA GLN A 20 13.06 19.26 -28.54
C GLN A 20 12.09 18.64 -27.53
N THR A 21 10.95 19.28 -27.33
CA THR A 21 9.97 18.82 -26.34
C THR A 21 9.47 17.44 -26.76
N ASP A 22 9.53 16.49 -25.84
CA ASP A 22 9.16 15.11 -26.10
C ASP A 22 7.64 14.99 -26.32
N ALA A 23 7.24 14.78 -27.57
CA ALA A 23 5.84 14.75 -27.98
C ALA A 23 5.04 13.58 -27.37
N VAL A 24 5.70 12.47 -27.06
CA VAL A 24 5.09 11.35 -26.32
C VAL A 24 4.79 11.78 -24.89
N ALA A 25 5.75 12.42 -24.21
CA ALA A 25 5.55 12.95 -22.86
C ALA A 25 4.43 14.00 -22.81
N GLN A 26 4.32 14.87 -23.83
CA GLN A 26 3.20 15.80 -23.96
C GLN A 26 1.86 15.08 -24.09
N THR A 27 1.81 13.98 -24.87
CA THR A 27 0.59 13.19 -25.04
C THR A 27 0.20 12.49 -23.73
N LEU A 28 1.15 11.94 -22.98
CA LEU A 28 0.89 11.37 -21.65
C LEU A 28 0.37 12.42 -20.65
N ALA A 29 0.94 13.63 -20.68
CA ALA A 29 0.44 14.74 -19.87
C ALA A 29 -0.99 15.15 -20.26
N ALA A 30 -1.33 15.09 -21.55
CA ALA A 30 -2.68 15.34 -22.04
C ALA A 30 -3.67 14.25 -21.59
N ILE A 31 -3.27 12.97 -21.56
CA ILE A 31 -4.08 11.88 -20.98
C ILE A 31 -4.38 12.17 -19.51
N GLN A 32 -3.35 12.46 -18.71
CA GLN A 32 -3.51 12.77 -17.29
C GLN A 32 -4.47 13.97 -17.08
N SER A 33 -4.30 15.02 -17.88
CA SER A 33 -5.16 16.21 -17.81
C SER A 33 -6.62 15.90 -18.17
N ALA A 34 -6.85 15.06 -19.19
CA ALA A 34 -8.19 14.63 -19.57
C ALA A 34 -8.87 13.79 -18.47
N MET A 35 -8.11 12.92 -17.79
CA MET A 35 -8.61 12.12 -16.67
C MET A 35 -9.02 13.01 -15.49
N ILE A 36 -8.14 13.91 -15.05
CA ILE A 36 -8.42 14.83 -13.92
C ILE A 36 -9.58 15.78 -14.25
N ALA A 37 -9.71 16.21 -15.52
CA ALA A 37 -10.79 17.07 -15.95
C ALA A 37 -12.11 16.31 -16.26
N HIS A 38 -12.13 14.99 -16.13
CA HIS A 38 -13.24 14.12 -16.53
C HIS A 38 -13.69 14.31 -18.00
N ARG A 39 -12.77 14.73 -18.88
CA ARG A 39 -13.06 15.03 -20.29
C ARG A 39 -12.66 13.88 -21.20
N VAL A 40 -13.51 12.85 -21.23
CA VAL A 40 -13.38 11.73 -22.18
C VAL A 40 -13.27 12.20 -23.65
N PRO A 41 -13.99 13.24 -24.12
CA PRO A 41 -13.80 13.76 -25.48
C PRO A 41 -12.36 14.23 -25.75
N ASP A 42 -11.71 14.90 -24.78
CA ASP A 42 -10.33 15.38 -24.93
C ASP A 42 -9.35 14.21 -25.05
N PHE A 43 -9.56 13.14 -24.28
CA PHE A 43 -8.80 11.89 -24.42
C PHE A 43 -8.99 11.26 -25.81
N ARG A 44 -10.24 11.20 -26.31
CA ARG A 44 -10.55 10.63 -27.63
C ARG A 44 -9.84 11.36 -28.78
N LEU A 45 -9.56 12.66 -28.63
CA LEU A 45 -8.75 13.41 -29.60
C LEU A 45 -7.29 12.94 -29.68
N LEU A 46 -6.78 12.25 -28.67
CA LEU A 46 -5.42 11.70 -28.65
C LEU A 46 -5.33 10.33 -29.37
N LEU A 47 -6.46 9.71 -29.69
CA LEU A 47 -6.51 8.37 -30.27
C LEU A 47 -6.26 8.40 -31.78
N SER A 48 -5.66 7.33 -32.29
CA SER A 48 -5.65 7.02 -33.71
C SER A 48 -7.05 6.62 -34.17
N PRO A 49 -7.47 6.97 -35.40
CA PRO A 49 -8.74 6.50 -35.97
C PRO A 49 -8.85 4.97 -36.07
N ALA A 50 -7.71 4.26 -36.04
CA ALA A 50 -7.64 2.80 -36.15
C ALA A 50 -7.56 2.07 -34.80
N ILE A 51 -7.79 2.76 -33.67
CA ILE A 51 -7.75 2.13 -32.35
C ILE A 51 -8.84 1.07 -32.22
N ASP A 52 -8.51 -0.05 -31.57
CA ASP A 52 -9.51 -1.07 -31.23
C ASP A 52 -10.54 -0.50 -30.25
N GLU A 53 -11.82 -0.72 -30.56
CA GLU A 53 -12.91 -0.18 -29.76
C GLU A 53 -13.00 -0.85 -28.37
N GLY A 54 -12.72 -2.14 -28.28
CA GLY A 54 -12.72 -2.88 -27.02
C GLY A 54 -11.63 -2.38 -26.07
N ASP A 55 -10.40 -2.22 -26.57
CA ASP A 55 -9.27 -1.68 -25.81
C ASP A 55 -9.54 -0.23 -25.35
N ARG A 56 -10.12 0.60 -26.24
CA ARG A 56 -10.53 1.97 -25.89
C ARG A 56 -11.57 1.98 -24.77
N LEU A 57 -12.64 1.18 -24.91
CA LEU A 57 -13.70 1.12 -23.91
C LEU A 57 -13.19 0.59 -22.57
N ALA A 58 -12.33 -0.42 -22.57
CA ALA A 58 -11.69 -0.92 -21.36
C ALA A 58 -10.87 0.17 -20.66
N PHE A 59 -10.06 0.94 -21.41
CA PHE A 59 -9.31 2.06 -20.85
C PHE A 59 -10.23 3.14 -20.27
N GLU A 60 -11.27 3.53 -21.01
CA GLU A 60 -12.24 4.54 -20.57
C GLU A 60 -12.96 4.12 -19.28
N LEU A 61 -13.47 2.89 -19.21
CA LEU A 61 -14.20 2.38 -18.04
C LEU A 61 -13.33 2.22 -16.80
N THR A 62 -12.06 1.87 -16.96
CA THR A 62 -11.15 1.67 -15.82
C THR A 62 -10.62 2.99 -15.27
N LEU A 63 -10.31 3.95 -16.16
CA LEU A 63 -9.51 5.12 -15.81
C LEU A 63 -10.27 6.45 -15.78
N PHE A 64 -11.49 6.49 -16.33
CA PHE A 64 -12.37 7.64 -16.25
C PHE A 64 -13.61 7.31 -15.41
N GLY A 65 -14.16 8.34 -14.78
CA GLY A 65 -15.35 8.26 -13.95
C GLY A 65 -15.54 9.57 -13.21
N ASP A 66 -16.77 9.93 -12.87
CA ASP A 66 -17.07 11.17 -12.13
C ASP A 66 -16.51 11.15 -10.70
N ASP A 67 -16.12 9.96 -10.21
CA ASP A 67 -15.53 9.70 -8.91
C ASP A 67 -14.01 9.91 -8.87
N VAL A 68 -13.35 10.09 -10.03
CA VAL A 68 -11.89 10.30 -10.10
C VAL A 68 -11.50 11.68 -9.57
N THR A 69 -10.99 11.76 -8.36
CA THR A 69 -10.54 13.02 -7.75
C THR A 69 -9.12 13.42 -8.15
N ASN A 70 -8.27 12.45 -8.51
CA ASN A 70 -6.90 12.72 -8.95
C ASN A 70 -6.38 11.57 -9.82
N ALA A 71 -5.37 11.85 -10.66
CA ALA A 71 -4.70 10.83 -11.45
C ALA A 71 -3.23 11.18 -11.70
N ALA A 72 -2.39 10.15 -11.81
CA ALA A 72 -0.99 10.29 -12.23
C ALA A 72 -0.67 9.31 -13.35
N VAL A 73 -0.01 9.80 -14.40
CA VAL A 73 0.42 9.01 -15.56
C VAL A 73 1.94 9.14 -15.67
N ARG A 74 2.67 8.04 -15.57
CA ARG A 74 4.14 8.02 -15.60
C ARG A 74 4.65 7.00 -16.60
N GLU A 75 5.53 7.45 -17.48
CA GLU A 75 6.30 6.56 -18.32
C GLU A 75 7.31 5.76 -17.48
N ARG A 76 7.40 4.46 -17.74
CA ARG A 76 8.35 3.54 -17.10
C ARG A 76 9.42 3.05 -18.07
N ASP A 77 9.03 2.82 -19.31
CA ASP A 77 9.94 2.37 -20.36
C ASP A 77 9.43 2.81 -21.73
N ARG A 78 10.36 2.95 -22.68
CA ARG A 78 10.05 3.31 -24.06
C ARG A 78 10.97 2.60 -25.04
N GLU A 79 10.35 1.92 -25.99
CA GLU A 79 10.97 1.34 -27.16
C GLU A 79 10.58 2.14 -28.41
N ASN A 80 11.55 2.63 -29.17
CA ASN A 80 11.29 3.29 -30.46
C ASN A 80 11.22 2.25 -31.57
N LEU A 81 10.15 2.29 -32.35
CA LEU A 81 9.84 1.36 -33.42
C LEU A 81 9.78 2.11 -34.76
N PRO A 82 10.00 1.45 -35.91
CA PRO A 82 9.90 2.09 -37.22
C PRO A 82 8.55 2.81 -37.49
N GLY A 83 7.48 2.38 -36.83
CA GLY A 83 6.12 2.96 -36.93
C GLY A 83 5.73 3.93 -35.81
N GLY A 84 6.63 4.23 -34.86
CA GLY A 84 6.34 5.08 -33.70
C GLY A 84 7.04 4.62 -32.43
N SER A 85 6.33 4.55 -31.31
CA SER A 85 6.94 4.14 -30.03
C SER A 85 6.01 3.22 -29.26
N ARG A 86 6.58 2.26 -28.54
CA ARG A 86 5.89 1.47 -27.52
C ARG A 86 6.33 1.99 -26.17
N VAL A 87 5.37 2.32 -25.32
CA VAL A 87 5.61 2.92 -24.01
C VAL A 87 4.93 2.08 -22.96
N LEU A 88 5.67 1.72 -21.92
CA LEU A 88 5.10 1.18 -20.70
C LEU A 88 4.76 2.35 -19.77
N VAL A 89 3.52 2.42 -19.34
CA VAL A 89 2.97 3.53 -18.54
C VAL A 89 2.38 2.96 -17.26
N GLU A 90 2.73 3.53 -16.12
CA GLU A 90 1.97 3.32 -14.89
C GLU A 90 0.97 4.44 -14.69
N ILE A 91 -0.24 4.07 -14.32
CA ILE A 91 -1.35 4.99 -14.10
C ILE A 91 -1.92 4.73 -12.72
N LEU A 92 -1.95 5.77 -11.88
CA LEU A 92 -2.70 5.80 -10.62
C LEU A 92 -3.98 6.59 -10.83
N VAL A 93 -5.10 6.04 -10.36
CA VAL A 93 -6.38 6.73 -10.24
C VAL A 93 -6.78 6.77 -8.78
N ASP A 94 -7.07 7.97 -8.27
CA ASP A 94 -7.56 8.20 -6.90
C ASP A 94 -9.02 8.66 -6.95
N ARG A 95 -9.87 7.94 -6.24
CA ARG A 95 -11.31 8.17 -6.04
C ARG A 95 -11.57 8.45 -4.57
N ALA A 96 -11.28 9.68 -4.15
CA ALA A 96 -11.49 10.15 -2.78
C ALA A 96 -10.86 9.25 -1.69
N GLY A 97 -9.63 8.79 -1.92
CA GLY A 97 -8.90 7.91 -1.01
C GLY A 97 -9.02 6.42 -1.32
N SER A 98 -9.77 6.04 -2.36
CA SER A 98 -9.74 4.72 -2.99
C SER A 98 -8.88 4.75 -4.25
N GLY A 99 -7.83 3.93 -4.30
CA GLY A 99 -6.84 3.96 -5.36
C GLY A 99 -6.81 2.68 -6.18
N GLU A 100 -6.49 2.83 -7.46
CA GLU A 100 -6.06 1.74 -8.33
C GLU A 100 -4.80 2.17 -9.10
N ILE A 101 -3.80 1.28 -9.13
CA ILE A 101 -2.64 1.42 -10.00
C ILE A 101 -2.71 0.36 -11.09
N ALA A 102 -2.46 0.76 -12.33
CA ALA A 102 -2.41 -0.16 -13.47
C ALA A 102 -1.19 0.13 -14.34
N THR A 103 -0.57 -0.93 -14.85
CA THR A 103 0.47 -0.85 -15.87
C THR A 103 -0.16 -1.09 -17.22
N TRP A 104 0.07 -0.15 -18.15
CA TRP A 104 -0.44 -0.16 -19.51
C TRP A 104 0.71 -0.14 -20.50
N GLN A 105 0.60 -0.95 -21.55
CA GLN A 105 1.39 -0.77 -22.75
C GLN A 105 0.61 0.10 -23.72
N VAL A 106 1.18 1.25 -24.07
CA VAL A 106 0.61 2.23 -25.00
C VAL A 106 1.50 2.30 -26.22
N ASN A 107 0.96 1.98 -27.40
CA ASN A 107 1.70 2.21 -28.64
C ASN A 107 1.27 3.54 -29.24
N PHE A 108 2.24 4.34 -29.66
CA PHE A 108 2.06 5.63 -30.31
C PHE A 108 2.47 5.55 -31.78
N THR A 109 1.78 6.30 -32.64
CA THR A 109 2.20 6.50 -34.04
C THR A 109 3.44 7.40 -34.11
N SER A 110 4.22 7.28 -35.19
CA SER A 110 5.27 8.26 -35.51
C SER A 110 4.66 9.61 -35.93
N GLY A 111 5.43 10.68 -35.77
CA GLY A 111 5.06 12.03 -36.22
C GLY A 111 5.22 13.10 -35.15
N PRO A 112 4.99 14.38 -35.51
CA PRO A 112 5.14 15.52 -34.58
C PRO A 112 4.04 15.57 -33.50
N GLN A 113 2.90 14.91 -33.74
CA GLN A 113 1.81 14.74 -32.79
C GLN A 113 1.43 13.26 -32.73
N PRO A 114 2.16 12.46 -31.94
CA PRO A 114 1.91 11.02 -31.85
C PRO A 114 0.48 10.76 -31.35
N LYS A 115 -0.23 9.87 -32.03
CA LYS A 115 -1.57 9.39 -31.62
C LYS A 115 -1.45 8.03 -30.97
N ILE A 116 -2.36 7.72 -30.05
CA ILE A 116 -2.45 6.41 -29.40
C ILE A 116 -2.99 5.40 -30.41
N ALA A 117 -2.13 4.50 -30.86
CA ALA A 117 -2.45 3.45 -31.82
C ALA A 117 -3.06 2.21 -31.17
N SER A 118 -2.66 1.87 -29.95
CA SER A 118 -3.24 0.75 -29.19
C SER A 118 -3.02 0.91 -27.68
N LEU A 119 -3.90 0.29 -26.90
CA LEU A 119 -3.88 0.28 -25.43
C LEU A 119 -3.98 -1.16 -24.95
N LYS A 120 -3.09 -1.59 -24.07
CA LYS A 120 -3.18 -2.92 -23.47
C LYS A 120 -2.84 -2.87 -21.98
N GLN A 121 -3.78 -3.25 -21.13
CA GLN A 121 -3.51 -3.40 -19.71
C GLN A 121 -2.64 -4.64 -19.49
N ILE A 122 -1.53 -4.46 -18.77
CA ILE A 122 -0.56 -5.53 -18.45
C ILE A 122 -0.85 -6.08 -17.05
N SER A 123 -1.12 -5.19 -16.09
CA SER A 123 -1.43 -5.54 -14.72
C SER A 123 -2.25 -4.42 -14.05
N SER A 124 -2.92 -4.76 -12.95
CA SER A 124 -3.50 -3.78 -12.05
C SER A 124 -3.46 -4.27 -10.60
N ILE A 125 -3.44 -3.31 -9.69
CA ILE A 125 -3.61 -3.49 -8.25
C ILE A 125 -4.70 -2.52 -7.82
N SER A 126 -5.88 -3.05 -7.53
CA SER A 126 -7.03 -2.31 -7.02
C SER A 126 -7.12 -2.44 -5.49
N GLY A 127 -7.99 -1.65 -4.88
CA GLY A 127 -8.25 -1.70 -3.44
C GLY A 127 -7.19 -1.01 -2.59
N LEU A 128 -6.42 -0.09 -3.18
CA LEU A 128 -5.55 0.79 -2.42
C LEU A 128 -6.41 1.77 -1.63
N ARG A 129 -5.99 2.06 -0.39
CA ARG A 129 -6.69 2.98 0.50
C ARG A 129 -5.69 3.97 1.09
N ARG A 130 -6.00 5.27 1.02
CA ARG A 130 -5.30 6.29 1.78
C ARG A 130 -5.75 6.19 3.23
N LEU A 131 -4.96 5.49 4.03
CA LEU A 131 -5.31 5.25 5.42
C LEU A 131 -5.04 6.50 6.25
N GLU A 132 -6.05 6.93 6.99
CA GLU A 132 -5.98 8.04 7.93
C GLU A 132 -6.63 7.63 9.26
N LEU A 133 -6.20 8.23 10.37
CA LEU A 133 -6.93 8.11 11.64
C LEU A 133 -8.07 9.12 11.68
N ASP A 134 -9.23 8.68 12.15
CA ASP A 134 -10.30 9.57 12.56
C ASP A 134 -9.85 10.38 13.79
N THR A 135 -9.65 11.68 13.59
CA THR A 135 -9.23 12.62 14.64
C THR A 135 -10.41 13.31 15.33
N THR A 136 -11.63 13.03 14.90
CA THR A 136 -12.86 13.61 15.49
C THR A 136 -13.40 12.76 16.62
N THR A 137 -13.34 11.43 16.45
CA THR A 137 -13.91 10.46 17.39
C THR A 137 -12.80 9.60 17.97
N ALA A 138 -12.67 9.65 19.29
CA ALA A 138 -11.89 8.67 20.05
C ALA A 138 -12.83 7.65 20.69
N PHE A 139 -12.26 6.58 21.23
CA PHE A 139 -13.02 5.54 21.91
C PHE A 139 -12.41 5.27 23.26
N THR A 140 -13.23 5.32 24.32
CA THR A 140 -12.83 4.80 25.62
C THR A 140 -12.91 3.27 25.59
N ILE A 141 -11.84 2.63 26.04
CA ILE A 141 -11.74 1.18 26.11
C ILE A 141 -12.56 0.66 27.30
N ASN A 142 -13.37 -0.36 27.03
CA ASN A 142 -14.12 -1.11 28.03
C ASN A 142 -13.96 -2.62 27.77
N ASN A 143 -12.95 -3.25 28.37
CA ASN A 143 -12.62 -4.67 28.14
C ASN A 143 -12.43 -5.01 26.66
N PHE A 144 -11.57 -4.25 25.98
CA PHE A 144 -11.21 -4.54 24.60
C PHE A 144 -10.40 -5.84 24.54
N THR A 145 -10.77 -6.70 23.60
CA THR A 145 -10.03 -7.91 23.28
C THR A 145 -9.95 -8.03 21.77
N PHE A 146 -8.74 -8.17 21.26
CA PHE A 146 -8.44 -8.56 19.90
C PHE A 146 -7.91 -9.99 19.90
N SER A 147 -8.53 -10.86 19.10
CA SER A 147 -8.14 -12.27 18.98
C SER A 147 -7.70 -12.63 17.57
N ALA A 148 -6.65 -13.45 17.50
CA ALA A 148 -6.18 -14.12 16.29
C ALA A 148 -5.66 -15.52 16.66
N THR A 149 -5.15 -16.28 15.69
CA THR A 149 -4.61 -17.62 15.94
C THR A 149 -3.51 -17.57 16.98
N ASP A 150 -3.70 -18.30 18.09
CA ASP A 150 -2.76 -18.44 19.20
C ASP A 150 -2.33 -17.09 19.84
N PHE A 151 -3.08 -16.02 19.58
CA PHE A 151 -2.76 -14.65 20.01
C PHE A 151 -4.00 -13.94 20.56
N ARG A 152 -3.82 -13.27 21.69
CA ARG A 152 -4.83 -12.40 22.28
C ARG A 152 -4.17 -11.15 22.84
N LEU A 153 -4.71 -9.99 22.46
CA LEU A 153 -4.38 -8.71 23.06
C LEU A 153 -5.64 -8.19 23.77
N SER A 154 -5.53 -7.90 25.06
CA SER A 154 -6.63 -7.32 25.84
C SER A 154 -6.23 -6.00 26.47
N MET A 155 -7.14 -5.03 26.49
CA MET A 155 -6.98 -3.73 27.13
C MET A 155 -8.12 -3.53 28.12
N SER A 156 -7.78 -3.35 29.40
CA SER A 156 -8.77 -3.15 30.47
C SER A 156 -9.26 -1.70 30.55
N SER A 157 -8.41 -0.76 30.13
CA SER A 157 -8.69 0.68 30.13
C SER A 157 -7.78 1.38 29.14
N GLY A 158 -8.20 2.56 28.68
CA GLY A 158 -7.41 3.38 27.76
C GLY A 158 -8.26 4.11 26.73
N ILE A 159 -7.58 4.60 25.71
CA ILE A 159 -8.16 5.29 24.57
C ILE A 159 -7.73 4.58 23.28
N ALA A 160 -8.66 4.53 22.32
CA ALA A 160 -8.40 4.10 20.96
C ALA A 160 -8.78 5.20 19.96
N LEU A 161 -7.98 5.37 18.92
CA LEU A 161 -8.41 6.02 17.68
C LEU A 161 -8.37 4.98 16.56
N VAL A 162 -9.27 5.12 15.59
CA VAL A 162 -9.44 4.12 14.54
C VAL A 162 -9.16 4.73 13.16
N GLY A 163 -8.57 3.93 12.29
CA GLY A 163 -8.52 4.21 10.86
C GLY A 163 -9.65 3.47 10.16
N ARG A 164 -10.46 4.22 9.42
CA ARG A 164 -11.64 3.73 8.71
C ARG A 164 -11.47 3.89 7.22
N THR A 165 -12.13 2.98 6.51
CA THR A 165 -12.42 3.08 5.09
C THR A 165 -13.93 3.00 4.92
N GLU A 166 -14.42 3.14 3.70
CA GLU A 166 -15.84 2.92 3.36
C GLU A 166 -16.33 1.53 3.78
N GLU A 167 -15.43 0.54 3.80
CA GLU A 167 -15.71 -0.85 4.21
C GLU A 167 -15.74 -1.03 5.75
N GLY A 168 -15.29 -0.04 6.52
CA GLY A 168 -15.29 -0.07 7.98
C GLY A 168 -13.90 0.14 8.62
N ILE A 169 -13.77 -0.25 9.89
CA ILE A 169 -12.54 -0.10 10.68
C ILE A 169 -11.51 -1.13 10.22
N THR A 170 -10.35 -0.67 9.77
CA THR A 170 -9.22 -1.54 9.40
C THR A 170 -7.99 -1.33 10.28
N ALA A 171 -7.87 -0.17 10.93
CA ALA A 171 -6.74 0.16 11.79
C ALA A 171 -7.20 0.64 13.16
N ILE A 172 -6.46 0.29 14.22
CA ILE A 172 -6.77 0.74 15.58
C ILE A 172 -5.46 1.08 16.28
N ALA A 173 -5.32 2.33 16.73
CA ALA A 173 -4.24 2.80 17.59
C ALA A 173 -4.73 2.83 19.04
N LEU A 174 -4.16 1.99 19.89
CA LEU A 174 -4.55 1.77 21.29
C LEU A 174 -3.48 2.30 22.23
N ARG A 175 -3.90 2.93 23.31
CA ARG A 175 -3.03 3.28 24.45
C ARG A 175 -3.78 3.11 25.75
N GLY A 176 -3.16 2.51 26.76
CA GLY A 176 -3.83 2.25 28.03
C GLY A 176 -3.14 1.18 28.87
N LYS A 177 -3.92 0.40 29.60
CA LYS A 177 -3.42 -0.75 30.36
C LYS A 177 -3.97 -2.03 29.75
N GLY A 178 -3.08 -2.94 29.40
CA GLY A 178 -3.45 -4.18 28.76
C GLY A 178 -2.47 -5.31 29.02
N ARG A 179 -2.75 -6.43 28.36
CA ARG A 179 -1.99 -7.66 28.41
C ARG A 179 -1.99 -8.31 27.04
N VAL A 180 -0.87 -8.94 26.69
CA VAL A 180 -0.77 -9.83 25.54
C VAL A 180 -0.57 -11.27 26.01
N GLU A 181 -1.19 -12.19 25.29
CA GLU A 181 -1.03 -13.63 25.40
C GLU A 181 -0.70 -14.19 24.02
N PHE A 182 0.40 -14.94 23.91
CA PHE A 182 0.72 -15.69 22.71
C PHE A 182 1.26 -17.07 23.09
N SER A 183 0.62 -18.12 22.56
CA SER A 183 0.91 -19.49 22.94
C SER A 183 0.93 -20.38 21.70
N PRO A 184 2.09 -20.53 21.03
CA PRO A 184 2.16 -21.26 19.77
C PRO A 184 1.74 -22.72 19.94
N PHE A 185 0.90 -23.21 19.02
CA PHE A 185 0.47 -24.61 19.02
C PHE A 185 1.63 -25.60 18.73
N ASP A 186 2.62 -25.18 17.95
CA ASP A 186 3.75 -26.03 17.56
C ASP A 186 4.71 -26.29 18.76
N PRO A 187 5.04 -27.57 19.09
CA PRO A 187 5.97 -27.90 20.16
C PRO A 187 7.39 -27.34 19.99
N ILE A 188 7.91 -27.26 18.76
CA ILE A 188 9.23 -26.69 18.45
C ILE A 188 9.22 -25.20 18.79
N GLU A 189 8.15 -24.51 18.42
CA GLU A 189 8.00 -23.07 18.70
C GLU A 189 7.83 -22.79 20.19
N ARG A 190 7.15 -23.67 20.95
CA ARG A 190 7.13 -23.57 22.42
C ARG A 190 8.54 -23.64 23.03
N HIS A 191 9.45 -24.45 22.48
CA HIS A 191 10.85 -24.48 22.92
C HIS A 191 11.59 -23.18 22.57
N GLN A 192 11.29 -22.55 21.43
CA GLN A 192 11.84 -21.22 21.10
C GLN A 192 11.32 -20.14 22.06
N MET A 193 10.06 -20.21 22.46
CA MET A 193 9.50 -19.32 23.48
C MET A 193 10.25 -19.46 24.81
N VAL A 194 10.59 -20.68 25.23
CA VAL A 194 11.38 -20.90 26.46
C VAL A 194 12.74 -20.20 26.34
N ARG A 195 13.41 -20.26 25.19
CA ARG A 195 14.69 -19.56 24.98
C ARG A 195 14.55 -18.05 24.98
N PHE A 196 13.47 -17.53 24.41
CA PHE A 196 13.20 -16.10 24.35
C PHE A 196 12.81 -15.51 25.70
N ASN A 197 12.08 -16.28 26.51
CA ASN A 197 11.17 -15.71 27.49
C ASN A 197 11.06 -16.52 28.80
N ASN A 198 11.76 -17.66 28.89
CA ASN A 198 11.76 -18.65 29.98
C ASN A 198 10.41 -19.32 30.27
N ARG A 199 9.48 -19.30 29.31
CA ARG A 199 8.16 -19.96 29.36
C ARG A 199 7.77 -20.45 27.96
N GLU A 200 6.82 -21.38 27.89
CA GLU A 200 6.31 -21.87 26.61
C GLU A 200 5.37 -20.88 25.91
N SER A 201 4.93 -19.84 26.61
CA SER A 201 4.04 -18.79 26.11
C SER A 201 4.53 -17.40 26.48
N LEU A 202 4.16 -16.41 25.68
CA LEU A 202 4.34 -14.99 25.97
C LEU A 202 3.13 -14.46 26.72
N GLU A 203 3.42 -13.88 27.87
CA GLU A 203 2.44 -13.20 28.71
C GLU A 203 3.07 -11.96 29.32
N ASP A 204 2.71 -10.77 28.83
CA ASP A 204 3.30 -9.50 29.26
C ASP A 204 2.25 -8.38 29.37
N SER A 205 2.58 -7.36 30.18
CA SER A 205 1.88 -6.08 30.20
C SER A 205 2.06 -5.34 28.88
N VAL A 206 0.99 -4.68 28.42
CA VAL A 206 0.98 -3.84 27.22
C VAL A 206 0.43 -2.47 27.57
N ASP A 207 1.10 -1.42 27.10
CA ASP A 207 0.66 -0.03 27.29
C ASP A 207 0.22 0.67 26.00
N ALA A 208 0.59 0.11 24.84
CA ALA A 208 0.24 0.62 23.52
C ALA A 208 0.21 -0.50 22.48
N ALA A 209 -0.67 -0.37 21.50
CA ALA A 209 -0.72 -1.25 20.35
C ALA A 209 -1.24 -0.56 19.09
N PHE A 210 -0.84 -1.06 17.93
CA PHE A 210 -1.38 -0.71 16.62
C PHE A 210 -1.83 -2.00 15.92
N ILE A 211 -3.11 -2.06 15.55
CA ILE A 211 -3.72 -3.24 14.95
C ILE A 211 -4.11 -2.92 13.52
N ARG A 212 -3.87 -3.88 12.62
CA ARG A 212 -4.45 -3.91 11.26
C ARG A 212 -5.25 -5.21 11.09
N LEU A 213 -6.46 -5.08 10.57
CA LEU A 213 -7.34 -6.22 10.25
C LEU A 213 -8.19 -5.92 9.02
N ASN A 214 -8.76 -6.97 8.43
CA ASN A 214 -9.80 -6.80 7.42
C ASN A 214 -11.08 -6.23 8.08
N PRO A 215 -11.72 -5.18 7.53
CA PRO A 215 -12.95 -4.61 8.08
C PRO A 215 -14.09 -5.62 8.29
N ALA A 216 -14.23 -6.61 7.40
CA ALA A 216 -15.26 -7.64 7.50
C ALA A 216 -15.08 -8.57 8.71
N GLU A 217 -13.88 -8.63 9.30
CA GLU A 217 -13.57 -9.43 10.48
C GLU A 217 -13.62 -8.62 11.78
N TYR A 218 -14.00 -7.34 11.74
CA TYR A 218 -14.05 -6.51 12.93
C TYR A 218 -14.90 -7.13 14.04
N GLY A 219 -16.15 -7.52 13.72
CA GLY A 219 -17.08 -8.10 14.70
C GLY A 219 -16.71 -9.50 15.20
N THR A 220 -15.85 -10.23 14.49
CA THR A 220 -15.40 -11.57 14.91
C THR A 220 -14.11 -11.52 15.71
N ARG A 221 -13.27 -10.50 15.49
CA ARG A 221 -11.97 -10.34 16.17
C ARG A 221 -12.02 -9.46 17.40
N ILE A 222 -12.97 -8.53 17.45
CA ILE A 222 -13.10 -7.52 18.50
C ILE A 222 -14.47 -7.67 19.17
N ALA A 223 -14.47 -7.78 20.50
CA ALA A 223 -15.69 -7.90 21.27
C ALA A 223 -16.59 -6.67 21.10
N GLU A 224 -17.89 -6.91 20.90
CA GLU A 224 -18.89 -5.84 20.79
C GLU A 224 -18.94 -4.98 22.07
N GLY A 225 -19.15 -3.68 21.91
CA GLY A 225 -19.25 -2.75 23.05
C GLY A 225 -17.93 -2.44 23.75
N SER A 226 -16.81 -2.97 23.25
CA SER A 226 -15.49 -2.73 23.84
C SER A 226 -14.90 -1.34 23.59
N LEU A 227 -15.41 -0.66 22.56
CA LEU A 227 -15.03 0.70 22.18
C LEU A 227 -16.26 1.61 22.31
N LYS A 228 -16.23 2.53 23.28
CA LYS A 228 -17.32 3.51 23.48
C LYS A 228 -16.91 4.87 22.93
N PRO A 229 -17.65 5.44 21.96
CA PRO A 229 -17.26 6.69 21.32
C PRO A 229 -17.25 7.85 22.33
N VAL A 230 -16.24 8.70 22.22
CA VAL A 230 -16.05 9.93 22.98
C VAL A 230 -15.42 10.98 22.05
N GLU A 231 -15.55 12.25 22.40
CA GLU A 231 -14.85 13.32 21.68
C GLU A 231 -13.33 13.16 21.80
N ALA A 232 -12.63 13.27 20.68
CA ALA A 232 -11.18 13.13 20.64
C ALA A 232 -10.48 14.37 21.25
N LYS A 233 -9.67 14.14 22.28
CA LYS A 233 -8.88 15.22 22.91
C LYS A 233 -7.56 15.43 22.16
N PRO A 234 -7.01 16.66 22.11
CA PRO A 234 -5.75 16.94 21.43
C PRO A 234 -4.57 16.04 21.84
N ALA A 235 -4.48 15.69 23.13
CA ALA A 235 -3.45 14.80 23.63
C ALA A 235 -3.60 13.36 23.10
N ASP A 236 -4.83 12.86 23.04
CA ASP A 236 -5.14 11.51 22.55
C ASP A 236 -4.83 11.40 21.05
N ILE A 237 -5.24 12.43 20.28
CA ILE A 237 -4.94 12.56 18.86
C ILE A 237 -3.42 12.53 18.64
N LYS A 238 -2.66 13.39 19.34
CA LYS A 238 -1.19 13.44 19.22
C LYS A 238 -0.54 12.08 19.47
N ASN A 239 -0.97 11.39 20.53
CA ASN A 239 -0.40 10.11 20.92
C ASN A 239 -0.73 9.00 19.91
N ALA A 240 -1.99 8.92 19.46
CA ALA A 240 -2.41 7.94 18.48
C ALA A 240 -1.79 8.18 17.11
N MET A 241 -1.64 9.44 16.67
CA MET A 241 -0.91 9.79 15.45
C MET A 241 0.56 9.41 15.53
N ALA A 242 1.21 9.51 16.69
CA ALA A 242 2.58 9.03 16.85
C ALA A 242 2.67 7.52 16.62
N LEU A 243 1.77 6.72 17.22
CA LEU A 243 1.68 5.28 16.99
C LEU A 243 1.38 4.94 15.53
N PHE A 244 0.41 5.64 14.94
CA PHE A 244 0.02 5.45 13.54
C PHE A 244 1.17 5.73 12.59
N ASN A 245 1.84 6.87 12.73
CA ASN A 245 2.99 7.22 11.89
C ASN A 245 4.15 6.24 12.04
N GLN A 246 4.33 5.67 13.23
CA GLN A 246 5.36 4.68 13.49
C GLN A 246 5.07 3.33 12.80
N TRP A 247 3.81 2.89 12.80
CA TRP A 247 3.45 1.50 12.46
C TRP A 247 2.65 1.33 11.17
N ALA A 248 1.80 2.29 10.77
CA ALA A 248 0.92 2.15 9.61
C ALA A 248 1.66 1.86 8.30
N ASN A 249 2.88 2.38 8.13
CA ASN A 249 3.67 2.20 6.91
C ASN A 249 4.50 0.90 6.90
N ARG A 250 4.52 0.15 8.00
CA ARG A 250 5.37 -1.05 8.13
C ARG A 250 4.71 -2.33 7.63
N SER A 251 3.41 -2.27 7.34
CA SER A 251 2.61 -3.41 6.91
C SER A 251 1.54 -2.96 5.92
N TYR A 252 1.32 -3.76 4.88
CA TYR A 252 0.35 -3.50 3.80
C TYR A 252 0.55 -2.18 3.03
N ASN A 253 1.67 -1.50 3.22
CA ASN A 253 2.00 -0.26 2.51
C ASN A 253 2.47 -0.53 1.08
N LEU A 254 2.03 0.30 0.14
CA LEU A 254 2.50 0.31 -1.23
C LEU A 254 3.13 1.68 -1.53
N ALA A 255 4.44 1.71 -1.74
CA ALA A 255 5.14 2.93 -2.11
C ALA A 255 4.94 3.20 -3.61
N LEU A 256 4.25 4.28 -3.94
CA LEU A 256 3.94 4.65 -5.33
C LEU A 256 4.95 5.59 -6.00
N GLY A 257 5.99 6.00 -5.27
CA GLY A 257 7.08 6.82 -5.80
C GLY A 257 6.58 8.14 -6.41
N ASP A 258 6.86 8.34 -7.69
CA ASP A 258 6.52 9.55 -8.46
C ASP A 258 5.06 9.62 -8.94
N LEU A 259 4.27 8.57 -8.71
CA LEU A 259 2.83 8.57 -8.96
C LEU A 259 2.06 9.30 -7.86
N SER A 260 2.50 9.17 -6.61
CA SER A 260 1.85 9.82 -5.47
C SER A 260 2.79 9.92 -4.25
N PRO A 261 2.87 11.08 -3.59
CA PRO A 261 3.57 11.24 -2.32
C PRO A 261 2.76 10.69 -1.13
N GLU A 262 1.47 10.42 -1.31
CA GLU A 262 0.55 9.95 -0.26
C GLU A 262 0.83 8.51 0.17
N ARG A 263 0.32 8.16 1.34
CA ARG A 263 0.46 6.82 1.93
C ARG A 263 -0.67 5.91 1.48
N TRP A 264 -0.37 5.04 0.53
CA TRP A 264 -1.30 4.05 0.03
C TRP A 264 -1.09 2.71 0.72
N SER A 265 -2.17 2.10 1.20
CA SER A 265 -2.12 0.77 1.81
C SER A 265 -3.20 -0.14 1.24
N LEU A 266 -2.91 -1.43 1.14
CA LEU A 266 -3.92 -2.45 0.88
C LEU A 266 -4.64 -2.80 2.18
N LEU A 267 -5.89 -3.22 2.08
CA LEU A 267 -6.58 -3.85 3.20
C LEU A 267 -5.98 -5.24 3.47
N PRO A 268 -5.85 -5.66 4.74
CA PRO A 268 -5.48 -7.04 5.04
C PRO A 268 -6.48 -8.00 4.39
N ALA A 269 -5.98 -9.10 3.81
CA ALA A 269 -6.84 -10.15 3.28
C ALA A 269 -7.70 -10.77 4.40
N PHE A 270 -8.80 -11.42 4.04
CA PHE A 270 -9.62 -12.13 5.03
C PHE A 270 -8.79 -13.22 5.72
N GLY A 271 -8.80 -13.23 7.04
CA GLY A 271 -8.00 -14.13 7.87
C GLY A 271 -6.66 -13.54 8.29
N ASP A 272 -6.15 -12.53 7.56
CA ASP A 272 -4.92 -11.83 7.91
C ASP A 272 -5.15 -10.85 9.05
N ALA A 273 -4.12 -10.69 9.88
CA ALA A 273 -4.17 -9.84 11.04
C ALA A 273 -2.76 -9.42 11.43
N LEU A 274 -2.61 -8.20 11.94
CA LEU A 274 -1.36 -7.69 12.47
C LEU A 274 -1.65 -6.94 13.77
N ALA A 275 -0.80 -7.17 14.78
CA ALA A 275 -0.74 -6.35 15.96
C ALA A 275 0.73 -6.01 16.29
N ASP A 276 1.09 -4.75 16.20
CA ASP A 276 2.32 -4.22 16.78
C ASP A 276 1.99 -3.76 18.20
N PHE A 277 2.72 -4.21 19.21
CA PHE A 277 2.42 -3.89 20.61
C PHE A 277 3.67 -3.65 21.42
N HIS A 278 3.59 -2.71 22.35
CA HIS A 278 4.67 -2.37 23.25
C HIS A 278 4.53 -3.11 24.57
N THR A 279 5.60 -3.77 25.00
CA THR A 279 5.70 -4.42 26.31
C THR A 279 6.76 -3.74 27.15
N GLU A 280 6.55 -3.67 28.46
CA GLU A 280 7.51 -3.05 29.39
C GLU A 280 8.85 -3.79 29.42
N LYS A 281 8.81 -5.14 29.32
CA LYS A 281 10.00 -5.99 29.45
C LYS A 281 10.77 -6.20 28.15
N ARG A 282 10.08 -6.18 27.01
CA ARG A 282 10.62 -6.65 25.72
C ARG A 282 10.46 -5.62 24.61
N SER A 283 10.02 -4.41 24.94
CA SER A 283 9.74 -3.33 24.00
C SER A 283 8.72 -3.75 22.93
N TRP A 284 8.87 -3.26 21.70
CA TRP A 284 7.94 -3.47 20.60
C TRP A 284 8.10 -4.84 19.93
N LEU A 285 7.02 -5.61 19.97
CA LEU A 285 6.86 -6.88 19.26
C LEU A 285 5.76 -6.76 18.20
N SER A 286 5.84 -7.58 17.16
CA SER A 286 4.83 -7.68 16.11
C SER A 286 4.30 -9.11 16.06
N TYR A 287 3.00 -9.27 16.20
CA TYR A 287 2.29 -10.46 15.78
C TYR A 287 1.76 -10.26 14.36
N ALA A 288 1.93 -11.26 13.49
CA ALA A 288 1.28 -11.28 12.18
C ALA A 288 0.72 -12.66 11.88
N ARG A 289 -0.50 -12.67 11.34
CA ARG A 289 -1.09 -13.79 10.62
C ARG A 289 -1.22 -13.42 9.15
N SER A 290 -0.61 -14.20 8.26
CA SER A 290 -0.71 -14.01 6.82
C SER A 290 -1.05 -15.32 6.11
N GLY A 291 -2.33 -15.49 5.78
CA GLY A 291 -2.89 -16.67 5.14
C GLY A 291 -2.34 -16.94 3.74
N GLY A 292 -1.67 -15.98 3.10
CA GLY A 292 -0.95 -16.21 1.85
C GLY A 292 0.36 -17.01 2.00
N GLN A 293 0.91 -17.09 3.22
CA GLN A 293 2.21 -17.72 3.47
C GLN A 293 2.09 -19.20 3.83
N LEU A 294 3.23 -19.90 3.73
CA LEU A 294 3.34 -21.25 4.23
C LEU A 294 3.34 -21.26 5.76
N GLU A 295 4.20 -20.47 6.38
CA GLU A 295 4.16 -20.22 7.82
C GLU A 295 3.32 -18.97 8.04
N ASP A 296 2.02 -19.18 8.28
CA ASP A 296 1.05 -18.11 8.32
C ASP A 296 0.93 -17.44 9.69
N VAL A 297 1.67 -17.87 10.72
CA VAL A 297 1.73 -17.20 12.02
C VAL A 297 3.18 -16.83 12.36
N SER A 298 3.39 -15.60 12.81
CA SER A 298 4.70 -15.13 13.27
C SER A 298 4.62 -14.17 14.46
N LEU A 299 5.61 -14.26 15.33
CA LEU A 299 5.93 -13.29 16.37
C LEU A 299 7.37 -12.80 16.16
N PHE A 300 7.53 -11.48 16.06
CA PHE A 300 8.78 -10.84 15.66
C PHE A 300 9.17 -9.70 16.61
N ASN A 301 10.46 -9.60 16.94
CA ASN A 301 11.02 -8.40 17.56
C ASN A 301 11.52 -7.45 16.47
N ARG A 302 10.81 -6.34 16.26
CA ARG A 302 11.12 -5.36 15.20
C ARG A 302 12.41 -4.59 15.44
N LEU A 303 12.74 -4.30 16.69
CA LEU A 303 13.93 -3.53 17.03
C LEU A 303 15.20 -4.35 16.82
N GLU A 304 15.19 -5.61 17.26
CA GLU A 304 16.31 -6.52 17.08
C GLU A 304 16.34 -7.18 15.69
N ARG A 305 15.26 -7.02 14.91
CA ARG A 305 15.04 -7.68 13.62
C ARG A 305 15.13 -9.21 13.72
N LYS A 306 14.54 -9.80 14.76
CA LYS A 306 14.60 -11.24 15.04
C LYS A 306 13.22 -11.89 15.07
N ASN A 307 13.10 -13.01 14.36
CA ASN A 307 11.98 -13.92 14.51
C ASN A 307 12.07 -14.59 15.88
N ILE A 308 10.99 -14.47 16.66
CA ILE A 308 10.84 -15.14 17.95
C ILE A 308 10.15 -16.49 17.73
N SER A 309 9.07 -16.47 16.94
CA SER A 309 8.33 -17.67 16.58
C SER A 309 7.73 -17.54 15.18
N VAL A 310 7.77 -18.62 14.38
CA VAL A 310 7.21 -18.68 13.02
C VAL A 310 6.74 -20.10 12.72
N TYR A 311 5.47 -20.29 12.35
CA TYR A 311 4.93 -21.62 12.06
C TYR A 311 3.65 -21.58 11.20
N ALA A 312 3.26 -22.75 10.71
CA ALA A 312 1.98 -22.95 10.04
C ALA A 312 0.87 -23.23 11.07
N SER A 313 -0.21 -22.44 11.03
CA SER A 313 -1.37 -22.60 11.88
C SER A 313 -2.05 -23.96 11.69
N PRO A 314 -2.84 -24.44 12.67
CA PRO A 314 -3.62 -25.67 12.52
C PRO A 314 -4.53 -25.66 11.28
N ALA A 315 -5.13 -24.50 10.97
CA ALA A 315 -5.94 -24.31 9.77
C ALA A 315 -5.11 -24.47 8.48
N LYS A 316 -3.90 -23.89 8.44
CA LYS A 316 -2.98 -24.04 7.31
C LYS A 316 -2.53 -25.47 7.11
N LEU A 317 -2.18 -26.17 8.19
CA LEU A 317 -1.79 -27.58 8.14
C LEU A 317 -2.93 -28.47 7.63
N ALA A 318 -4.17 -28.20 8.05
CA ALA A 318 -5.34 -28.94 7.55
C ALA A 318 -5.54 -28.80 6.03
N THR A 319 -5.22 -27.64 5.44
CA THR A 319 -5.32 -27.43 3.98
C THR A 319 -4.24 -28.15 3.18
N ARG A 320 -3.11 -28.53 3.78
CA ARG A 320 -2.01 -29.20 3.08
C ARG A 320 -2.20 -30.71 2.90
N GLY A 321 -3.19 -31.31 3.55
CA GLY A 321 -3.34 -32.76 3.60
C GLY A 321 -2.27 -33.46 4.46
N ARG A 322 -2.44 -34.76 4.71
CA ARG A 322 -1.66 -35.59 5.65
C ARG A 322 -0.25 -35.99 5.16
N PHE A 323 0.46 -35.12 4.43
CA PHE A 323 1.76 -35.48 3.85
C PHE A 323 2.86 -34.52 4.23
N TYR A 324 3.31 -34.62 5.48
CA TYR A 324 4.73 -34.50 5.84
C TYR A 324 4.94 -35.41 7.06
N SER A 325 5.50 -36.60 6.80
CA SER A 325 6.03 -37.55 7.78
C SER A 325 7.54 -37.54 7.69
#